data_AF-A0A225UYT4-F1
#
_entry.id   AF-A0A225UYT4-F1
#
_cell.length_a   1.000
_cell.length_b   1.000
_cell.length_c   1.000
_cell.angle_alpha   90.00
_cell.angle_beta   90.00
_cell.angle_gamma   90.00
#
_symmetry.space_group_name_H-M   'P 1'
#
loop_
_entity.id
_entity.type
_entity.pdbx_description
1 polymer ?
#
loop_
_entity_poly.entity_id
_entity_poly.type
_entity_poly.pdbx_seq_one_letter_code
_entity_poly.pdbx_strand_id
1 'polypeptide(L)'
;MRRMCRKFPVVVCIDATYGTNINRYRLFSFMVTDKFGVGAFAQHSLIDGESPDNMAAAFRAFKNNNIRYKDIKVLVLDKDFTEIPLVDRQLPQATIISCHFHVIDYLKREVSKRDYGFTNLEKENLKNIFTLMIREKDEFSFDRYCTAAETLCEKKKEFWTYFKTNWLNCKSMWCAYIRGTIPHLDNNTNNRLEASWGAAKGILDRHMPMDECVDHLLFSSAKIVTNDACDLVEEQYRTLADVSYDCEASSISSGCYALISRKSKQQYAVDTTTNTCSCDFHQTVLLPCRHVMHVRQTIFPTKSVIPLEAIPSRWSIVDEDTEDMDFEPSGGYVVSMLDKSPVNRGLGHNQKYHDVFAVCQRLAEVVADKGSSEFNA
;
A
#
# COMPACT_ATOMS: atom_id res chain seq x y z
N MET A 1 -8.01 -11.96 4.79
CA MET A 1 -7.97 -11.26 3.47
C MET A 1 -8.41 -12.11 2.25
N ARG A 2 -8.03 -13.40 2.09
CA ARG A 2 -8.36 -14.24 0.91
C ARG A 2 -9.84 -14.24 0.48
N ARG A 3 -10.76 -14.17 1.46
CA ARG A 3 -12.21 -14.08 1.25
C ARG A 3 -12.63 -12.86 0.40
N MET A 4 -11.93 -11.74 0.51
CA MET A 4 -12.30 -10.51 -0.20
C MET A 4 -12.13 -10.66 -1.70
N CYS A 5 -10.97 -11.14 -2.16
CA CYS A 5 -10.78 -11.45 -3.57
C CYS A 5 -11.68 -12.60 -4.02
N ARG A 6 -12.02 -13.57 -3.14
CA ARG A 6 -13.00 -14.62 -3.47
C ARG A 6 -14.41 -14.08 -3.71
N LYS A 7 -14.90 -13.13 -2.90
CA LYS A 7 -16.27 -12.58 -3.06
C LYS A 7 -16.31 -11.46 -4.11
N PHE A 8 -15.25 -10.67 -4.22
CA PHE A 8 -15.23 -9.42 -5.00
C PHE A 8 -13.99 -9.30 -5.91
N PRO A 9 -13.74 -10.25 -6.83
CA PRO A 9 -12.53 -10.24 -7.66
C PRO A 9 -12.55 -9.19 -8.79
N VAL A 10 -13.67 -8.53 -9.08
CA VAL A 10 -13.87 -7.79 -10.35
C VAL A 10 -12.81 -6.70 -10.60
N VAL A 11 -12.51 -5.90 -9.58
CA VAL A 11 -11.56 -4.79 -9.65
C VAL A 11 -10.55 -4.93 -8.51
N VAL A 12 -9.26 -4.82 -8.86
CA VAL A 12 -8.18 -4.76 -7.87
C VAL A 12 -7.37 -3.48 -8.07
N CYS A 13 -7.29 -2.69 -7.02
CA CYS A 13 -6.38 -1.57 -6.88
C CYS A 13 -5.04 -2.08 -6.34
N ILE A 14 -3.93 -1.67 -6.95
CA ILE A 14 -2.58 -2.09 -6.56
C ILE A 14 -1.69 -0.87 -6.48
N ASP A 15 -0.94 -0.78 -5.39
CA ASP A 15 0.01 0.30 -5.14
C ASP A 15 1.00 -0.09 -4.03
N ALA A 16 2.07 0.68 -3.85
CA ALA A 16 2.97 0.56 -2.71
C ALA A 16 3.15 1.87 -1.94
N THR A 17 3.37 1.74 -0.63
CA THR A 17 3.68 2.88 0.22
C THR A 17 4.89 2.63 1.11
N TYR A 18 5.55 3.69 1.55
CA TYR A 18 6.75 3.63 2.40
C TYR A 18 6.47 4.15 3.82
N GLY A 19 7.46 3.95 4.71
CA GLY A 19 7.46 4.52 6.06
C GLY A 19 6.62 3.74 7.09
N THR A 20 6.44 2.45 6.88
CA THR A 20 5.60 1.59 7.74
C THR A 20 6.37 0.71 8.71
N ASN A 21 7.70 0.62 8.57
CA ASN A 21 8.58 -0.23 9.39
C ASN A 21 10.03 0.28 9.35
N ILE A 22 10.81 -0.08 10.38
CA ILE A 22 12.22 0.29 10.56
C ILE A 22 13.16 -0.27 9.49
N ASN A 23 12.82 -1.43 8.92
CA ASN A 23 13.61 -2.08 7.88
C ASN A 23 13.41 -1.46 6.49
N ARG A 24 12.55 -0.43 6.37
CA ARG A 24 12.27 0.32 5.14
C ARG A 24 11.68 -0.52 4.00
N TYR A 25 11.08 -1.66 4.30
CA TYR A 25 10.29 -2.42 3.31
C TYR A 25 9.10 -1.56 2.88
N ARG A 26 8.78 -1.61 1.59
CA ARG A 26 7.55 -0.99 1.06
C ARG A 26 6.37 -1.91 1.34
N LEU A 27 5.26 -1.30 1.75
CA LEU A 27 3.99 -1.99 1.94
C LEU A 27 3.23 -1.99 0.60
N PHE A 28 3.43 -3.05 -0.17
CA PHE A 28 2.73 -3.29 -1.43
C PHE A 28 1.39 -3.96 -1.16
N SER A 29 0.29 -3.39 -1.66
CA SER A 29 -1.06 -3.80 -1.25
C SER A 29 -1.96 -4.05 -2.43
N PHE A 30 -2.80 -5.08 -2.31
CA PHE A 30 -3.88 -5.39 -3.23
C PHE A 30 -5.19 -5.08 -2.52
N MET A 31 -6.02 -4.22 -3.09
CA MET A 31 -7.31 -3.82 -2.53
C MET A 31 -8.44 -4.12 -3.52
N VAL A 32 -9.53 -4.70 -3.04
CA VAL A 32 -10.76 -4.90 -3.81
C VAL A 32 -11.85 -3.94 -3.34
N THR A 33 -12.93 -3.81 -4.13
CA THR A 33 -14.15 -3.09 -3.73
C THR A 33 -15.21 -4.09 -3.27
N ASP A 34 -15.74 -3.94 -2.06
CA ASP A 34 -16.78 -4.82 -1.53
C ASP A 34 -18.20 -4.42 -1.97
N LYS A 35 -19.21 -5.17 -1.50
CA LYS A 35 -20.63 -4.97 -1.85
C LYS A 35 -21.19 -3.59 -1.45
N PHE A 36 -20.55 -2.88 -0.53
CA PHE A 36 -20.96 -1.55 -0.09
C PHE A 36 -20.20 -0.44 -0.83
N GLY A 37 -19.36 -0.81 -1.81
CA GLY A 37 -18.51 0.14 -2.50
C GLY A 37 -17.37 0.64 -1.62
N VAL A 38 -16.94 -0.12 -0.60
CA VAL A 38 -15.83 0.23 0.30
C VAL A 38 -14.56 -0.56 -0.08
N GLY A 39 -13.40 0.08 0.10
CA GLY A 39 -12.10 -0.54 -0.15
C GLY A 39 -11.76 -1.60 0.89
N ALA A 40 -11.22 -2.74 0.45
CA ALA A 40 -10.91 -3.87 1.29
C ALA A 40 -9.57 -4.50 0.89
N PHE A 41 -8.60 -4.55 1.81
CA PHE A 41 -7.33 -5.24 1.52
C PHE A 41 -7.54 -6.74 1.29
N ALA A 42 -7.06 -7.21 0.14
CA ALA A 42 -7.01 -8.61 -0.26
C ALA A 42 -5.64 -9.23 0.03
N GLN A 43 -4.57 -8.43 0.05
CA GLN A 43 -3.24 -8.84 0.47
C GLN A 43 -2.38 -7.62 0.77
N HIS A 44 -1.50 -7.76 1.77
CA HIS A 44 -0.30 -6.93 1.92
C HIS A 44 0.95 -7.75 1.65
N SER A 45 1.99 -7.09 1.19
CA SER A 45 3.32 -7.66 0.99
C SER A 45 4.36 -6.62 1.38
N LEU A 46 5.20 -6.95 2.35
CA LEU A 46 6.37 -6.15 2.68
C LEU A 46 7.48 -6.55 1.69
N ILE A 47 7.80 -5.64 0.76
CA ILE A 47 8.77 -5.89 -0.32
C ILE A 47 9.99 -4.97 -0.21
N ASP A 48 11.18 -5.49 -0.55
CA ASP A 48 12.44 -4.74 -0.53
C ASP A 48 12.57 -3.83 -1.77
N GLY A 49 11.69 -2.84 -1.87
CA GLY A 49 11.55 -1.97 -3.04
C GLY A 49 10.77 -2.62 -4.19
N GLU A 50 10.34 -1.76 -5.13
CA GLU A 50 9.50 -2.09 -6.30
C GLU A 50 10.33 -2.66 -7.47
N SER A 51 11.29 -3.53 -7.17
CA SER A 51 12.00 -4.25 -8.24
C SER A 51 11.04 -5.24 -8.94
N PRO A 52 11.27 -5.54 -10.22
CA PRO A 52 10.45 -6.52 -10.94
C PRO A 52 10.32 -7.87 -10.23
N ASP A 53 11.42 -8.39 -9.66
CA ASP A 53 11.41 -9.67 -8.97
C ASP A 53 10.58 -9.64 -7.67
N ASN A 54 10.66 -8.54 -6.92
CA ASN A 54 9.94 -8.35 -5.67
C ASN A 54 8.43 -8.21 -5.91
N MET A 55 8.04 -7.40 -6.89
CA MET A 55 6.63 -7.27 -7.29
C MET A 55 6.10 -8.61 -7.80
N ALA A 56 6.85 -9.31 -8.65
CA ALA A 56 6.47 -10.64 -9.13
C ALA A 56 6.28 -11.64 -7.98
N ALA A 57 7.12 -11.56 -6.93
CA ALA A 57 6.97 -12.35 -5.72
C ALA A 57 5.64 -12.04 -5.01
N ALA A 58 5.29 -10.77 -4.84
CA ALA A 58 4.00 -10.36 -4.26
C ALA A 58 2.81 -10.86 -5.10
N PHE A 59 2.87 -10.76 -6.43
CA PHE A 59 1.84 -11.32 -7.33
C PHE A 59 1.77 -12.85 -7.27
N ARG A 60 2.89 -13.56 -7.14
CA ARG A 60 2.89 -15.03 -6.94
C ARG A 60 2.17 -15.40 -5.65
N ALA A 61 2.49 -14.73 -4.54
CA ALA A 61 1.77 -14.92 -3.28
C ALA A 61 0.28 -14.62 -3.44
N PHE A 62 -0.07 -13.53 -4.14
CA PHE A 62 -1.47 -13.16 -4.39
C PHE A 62 -2.22 -14.25 -5.14
N LYS A 63 -1.65 -14.76 -6.24
CA LYS A 63 -2.28 -15.83 -7.04
C LYS A 63 -2.42 -17.14 -6.29
N ASN A 64 -1.38 -17.54 -5.54
CA ASN A 64 -1.41 -18.76 -4.72
C ASN A 64 -2.49 -18.69 -3.63
N ASN A 65 -2.73 -17.50 -3.08
CA ASN A 65 -3.68 -17.29 -2.00
C ASN A 65 -5.10 -16.97 -2.46
N ASN A 66 -5.30 -16.57 -3.72
CA ASN A 66 -6.58 -16.07 -4.23
C ASN A 66 -6.94 -16.72 -5.57
N ILE A 67 -7.43 -17.97 -5.55
CA ILE A 67 -7.72 -18.75 -6.77
C ILE A 67 -8.62 -18.05 -7.80
N ARG A 68 -9.49 -17.13 -7.33
CA ARG A 68 -10.37 -16.31 -8.17
C ARG A 68 -9.68 -15.09 -8.80
N TYR A 69 -8.34 -14.98 -8.72
CA TYR A 69 -7.58 -13.95 -9.44
C TYR A 69 -7.85 -13.97 -10.95
N LYS A 70 -8.25 -15.12 -11.50
CA LYS A 70 -8.65 -15.29 -12.91
C LYS A 70 -9.93 -14.53 -13.28
N ASP A 71 -10.76 -14.20 -12.29
CA ASP A 71 -12.00 -13.46 -12.48
C ASP A 71 -11.80 -11.93 -12.47
N ILE A 72 -10.58 -11.47 -12.13
CA ILE A 72 -10.23 -10.05 -12.16
C ILE A 72 -10.40 -9.51 -13.58
N LYS A 73 -11.20 -8.45 -13.71
CA LYS A 73 -11.48 -7.78 -14.99
C LYS A 73 -10.67 -6.50 -15.14
N VAL A 74 -10.41 -5.81 -14.04
CA VAL A 74 -9.77 -4.49 -14.06
C VAL A 74 -8.70 -4.40 -12.99
N LEU A 75 -7.54 -3.87 -13.36
CA LEU A 75 -6.48 -3.47 -12.45
C LEU A 75 -6.34 -1.96 -12.45
N VAL A 76 -6.39 -1.35 -11.27
CA VAL A 76 -6.17 0.08 -11.09
C VAL A 76 -4.78 0.27 -10.50
N LEU A 77 -3.90 0.93 -11.24
CA LEU A 77 -2.51 1.18 -10.84
C LEU A 77 -2.24 2.67 -10.69
N ASP A 78 -1.21 3.01 -9.90
CA ASP A 78 -0.52 4.27 -10.12
C ASP A 78 0.15 4.25 -11.52
N LYS A 79 0.27 5.42 -12.15
CA LYS A 79 0.92 5.55 -13.45
C LYS A 79 2.43 5.61 -13.28
N ASP A 80 3.02 4.46 -13.00
CA ASP A 80 4.42 4.19 -13.31
C ASP A 80 4.50 3.28 -14.53
N PHE A 81 5.01 3.82 -15.65
CA PHE A 81 5.19 3.06 -16.89
C PHE A 81 6.14 1.87 -16.74
N THR A 82 6.98 1.86 -15.71
CA THR A 82 7.90 0.75 -15.44
C THR A 82 7.18 -0.48 -14.89
N GLU A 83 6.07 -0.29 -14.18
CA GLU A 83 5.32 -1.37 -13.54
C GLU A 83 4.32 -2.04 -14.49
N ILE A 84 3.75 -1.29 -15.44
CA ILE A 84 2.68 -1.77 -16.32
C ILE A 84 3.05 -3.08 -17.07
N PRO A 85 4.22 -3.20 -17.73
CA PRO A 85 4.58 -4.44 -18.43
C PRO A 85 4.72 -5.65 -17.49
N LEU A 86 5.12 -5.41 -16.23
CA LEU A 86 5.20 -6.45 -15.23
C LEU A 86 3.80 -6.90 -14.81
N VAL A 87 2.92 -5.95 -14.48
CA VAL A 87 1.56 -6.25 -14.04
C VAL A 87 0.78 -6.99 -15.13
N ASP A 88 0.90 -6.55 -16.38
CA ASP A 88 0.30 -7.19 -17.55
C ASP A 88 0.74 -8.67 -17.68
N ARG A 89 2.04 -8.95 -17.49
CA ARG A 89 2.54 -10.32 -17.48
C ARG A 89 1.99 -11.15 -16.31
N GLN A 90 1.73 -10.53 -15.16
CA GLN A 90 1.23 -11.26 -13.98
C GLN A 90 -0.26 -11.60 -14.08
N LEU A 91 -1.06 -10.76 -14.73
CA LEU A 91 -2.52 -10.86 -14.88
C LEU A 91 -2.99 -10.41 -16.28
N PRO A 92 -2.61 -11.11 -17.36
CA PRO A 92 -2.87 -10.68 -18.74
C PRO A 92 -4.35 -10.68 -19.13
N GLN A 93 -5.21 -11.32 -18.34
CA GLN A 93 -6.65 -11.35 -18.54
C GLN A 93 -7.37 -10.06 -18.09
N ALA A 94 -6.71 -9.20 -17.31
CA ALA A 94 -7.32 -8.03 -16.72
C ALA A 94 -6.90 -6.76 -17.47
N THR A 95 -7.86 -5.86 -17.71
CA THR A 95 -7.57 -4.56 -18.32
C THR A 95 -6.91 -3.64 -17.30
N ILE A 96 -5.73 -3.12 -17.62
CA ILE A 96 -5.01 -2.17 -16.76
C ILE A 96 -5.51 -0.75 -17.04
N ILE A 97 -5.83 -0.03 -15.98
CA ILE A 97 -6.18 1.39 -16.01
C ILE A 97 -5.39 2.17 -14.95
N SER A 98 -5.01 3.40 -15.27
CA SER A 98 -4.25 4.28 -14.37
C SER A 98 -5.15 5.13 -13.46
N CYS A 99 -4.73 5.43 -12.24
CA CYS A 99 -5.42 6.38 -11.38
C CYS A 99 -5.54 7.78 -12.04
N HIS A 100 -6.76 8.32 -12.22
CA HIS A 100 -6.95 9.66 -12.79
C HIS A 100 -6.24 10.74 -11.97
N PHE A 101 -6.21 10.61 -10.64
CA PHE A 101 -5.54 11.59 -9.78
C PHE A 101 -4.05 11.68 -10.11
N HIS A 102 -3.35 10.54 -10.18
CA HIS A 102 -1.93 10.51 -10.49
C HIS A 102 -1.61 10.87 -11.95
N VAL A 103 -2.47 10.50 -12.90
CA VAL A 103 -2.37 10.94 -14.31
C VAL A 103 -2.43 12.47 -14.39
N ILE A 104 -3.42 13.09 -13.73
CA ILE A 104 -3.55 14.55 -13.68
C ILE A 104 -2.34 15.17 -12.99
N ASP A 105 -1.98 14.70 -11.80
CA ASP A 105 -0.88 15.24 -11.01
C ASP A 105 0.45 15.16 -11.75
N TYR A 106 0.74 14.03 -12.40
CA TYR A 106 1.92 13.86 -13.25
C TYR A 106 1.95 14.91 -14.36
N LEU A 107 0.90 15.01 -15.18
CA LEU A 107 0.87 15.96 -16.30
C LEU A 107 0.99 17.40 -15.80
N LYS A 108 0.38 17.74 -14.66
CA LYS A 108 0.52 19.06 -14.06
C LYS A 108 1.97 19.35 -13.64
N ARG A 109 2.69 18.37 -13.08
CA ARG A 109 4.12 18.49 -12.77
C ARG A 109 4.96 18.61 -14.04
N GLU A 110 4.68 17.81 -15.06
CA GLU A 110 5.39 17.83 -16.33
C GLU A 110 5.29 19.19 -17.01
N VAL A 111 4.07 19.75 -17.11
CA VAL A 111 3.81 21.12 -17.61
C VAL A 111 4.54 22.17 -16.77
N SER A 112 4.75 21.92 -15.48
CA SER A 112 5.40 22.88 -14.59
C SER A 112 6.91 22.97 -14.78
N LYS A 113 7.55 21.96 -15.40
CA LYS A 113 8.99 21.95 -15.67
C LYS A 113 9.39 23.19 -16.47
N ARG A 114 10.61 23.67 -16.21
CA ARG A 114 11.15 24.87 -16.88
C ARG A 114 11.61 24.56 -18.30
N ASP A 115 11.93 23.30 -18.57
CA ASP A 115 12.57 22.81 -19.79
C ASP A 115 11.74 23.09 -21.06
N TYR A 116 10.42 23.11 -20.93
CA TYR A 116 9.52 23.40 -22.05
C TYR A 116 9.27 24.91 -22.27
N GLY A 117 9.73 25.77 -21.37
CA GLY A 117 9.64 27.23 -21.48
C GLY A 117 8.21 27.81 -21.49
N PHE A 118 7.23 27.13 -20.88
CA PHE A 118 5.87 27.68 -20.74
C PHE A 118 5.84 28.90 -19.82
N THR A 119 5.04 29.91 -20.20
CA THR A 119 4.63 31.02 -19.34
C THR A 119 3.69 30.54 -18.22
N ASN A 120 3.50 31.35 -17.18
CA ASN A 120 2.60 30.98 -16.08
C ASN A 120 1.14 30.80 -16.55
N LEU A 121 0.68 31.65 -17.48
CA LEU A 121 -0.66 31.55 -18.05
C LEU A 121 -0.84 30.27 -18.89
N GLU A 122 0.13 29.92 -19.73
CA GLU A 122 0.11 28.66 -20.48
C GLU A 122 0.10 27.44 -19.55
N LYS A 123 0.90 27.47 -18.48
CA LYS A 123 0.91 26.40 -17.47
C LYS A 123 -0.45 26.23 -16.84
N GLU A 124 -1.09 27.30 -16.40
CA GLU A 124 -2.42 27.26 -15.78
C GLU A 124 -3.47 26.71 -16.75
N ASN A 125 -3.51 27.22 -17.98
CA ASN A 125 -4.43 26.77 -19.01
C ASN A 125 -4.25 25.28 -19.35
N LEU A 126 -3.01 24.82 -19.56
CA LEU A 126 -2.72 23.41 -19.84
C LEU A 126 -3.11 22.49 -18.67
N LYS A 127 -2.81 22.90 -17.42
CA LYS A 127 -3.21 22.13 -16.23
C LYS A 127 -4.73 21.96 -16.14
N ASN A 128 -5.48 23.00 -16.47
CA ASN A 128 -6.94 22.98 -16.48
C ASN A 128 -7.47 22.13 -17.63
N ILE A 129 -6.95 22.32 -18.85
CA ILE A 129 -7.33 21.52 -20.04
C ILE A 129 -7.08 20.04 -19.78
N PHE A 130 -5.91 19.64 -19.29
CA PHE A 130 -5.63 18.24 -19.00
C PHE A 130 -6.55 17.66 -17.92
N THR A 131 -6.88 18.44 -16.89
CA THR A 131 -7.83 18.00 -15.86
C THR A 131 -9.21 17.71 -16.45
N LEU A 132 -9.70 18.59 -17.33
CA LEU A 132 -11.00 18.43 -18.00
C LEU A 132 -10.96 17.25 -18.99
N MET A 133 -9.96 17.24 -19.87
CA MET A 133 -9.76 16.21 -20.89
C MET A 133 -9.71 14.79 -20.31
N ILE A 134 -9.00 14.57 -19.19
CA ILE A 134 -8.88 13.24 -18.57
C ILE A 134 -10.24 12.75 -18.04
N ARG A 135 -11.03 13.67 -17.48
CA ARG A 135 -12.33 13.36 -16.85
C ARG A 135 -13.48 13.32 -17.84
N GLU A 136 -13.22 13.67 -19.09
CA GLU A 136 -14.25 13.81 -20.11
C GLU A 136 -14.88 12.45 -20.45
N LYS A 137 -16.21 12.43 -20.54
CA LYS A 137 -17.01 11.23 -20.77
C LYS A 137 -17.45 11.06 -22.21
N ASP A 138 -17.21 12.08 -23.05
CA ASP A 138 -17.53 12.05 -24.47
C ASP A 138 -16.30 12.28 -25.36
N GLU A 139 -16.23 11.56 -26.47
CA GLU A 139 -15.07 11.59 -27.37
C GLU A 139 -14.92 12.95 -28.07
N PHE A 140 -16.02 13.61 -28.41
CA PHE A 140 -15.99 14.88 -29.11
C PHE A 140 -15.37 16.01 -28.26
N SER A 141 -15.79 16.13 -27.01
CA SER A 141 -15.23 17.08 -26.04
C SER A 141 -13.79 16.73 -25.70
N PHE A 142 -13.45 15.44 -25.59
CA PHE A 142 -12.05 15.01 -25.43
C PHE A 142 -11.18 15.53 -26.57
N ASP A 143 -11.60 15.32 -27.82
CA ASP A 143 -10.85 15.75 -29.01
C ASP A 143 -10.74 17.28 -29.09
N ARG A 144 -11.78 18.01 -28.66
CA ARG A 144 -11.73 19.48 -28.52
C ARG A 144 -10.68 19.93 -27.52
N TYR A 145 -10.61 19.31 -26.34
CA TYR A 145 -9.58 19.62 -25.35
C TYR A 145 -8.18 19.24 -25.84
N CYS A 146 -8.04 18.10 -26.51
CA CYS A 146 -6.78 17.67 -27.11
C CYS A 146 -6.27 18.67 -28.15
N THR A 147 -7.16 19.15 -29.03
CA THR A 147 -6.86 20.18 -30.05
C THR A 147 -6.47 21.51 -29.40
N ALA A 148 -7.17 21.92 -28.34
CA ALA A 148 -6.84 23.13 -27.59
C ALA A 148 -5.46 23.03 -26.93
N ALA A 149 -5.12 21.87 -26.34
CA ALA A 149 -3.80 21.61 -25.79
C ALA A 149 -2.71 21.62 -26.87
N GLU A 150 -2.96 21.02 -28.04
CA GLU A 150 -2.04 21.04 -29.18
C GLU A 150 -1.73 22.47 -29.64
N THR A 151 -2.78 23.29 -29.76
CA THR A 151 -2.66 24.70 -30.16
C THR A 151 -1.81 25.49 -29.17
N LEU A 152 -2.02 25.32 -27.86
CA LEU A 152 -1.18 25.95 -26.83
C LEU A 152 0.28 25.45 -26.87
N CYS A 153 0.52 24.27 -27.43
CA CYS A 153 1.85 23.68 -27.55
C CYS A 153 2.49 23.87 -28.93
N GLU A 154 1.93 24.69 -29.83
CA GLU A 154 2.41 24.86 -31.22
C GLU A 154 3.89 25.25 -31.28
N LYS A 155 4.31 26.16 -30.40
CA LYS A 155 5.71 26.61 -30.26
C LYS A 155 6.54 25.71 -29.33
N LYS A 156 5.93 24.70 -28.71
CA LYS A 156 6.47 23.83 -27.64
C LYS A 156 6.47 22.37 -28.07
N LYS A 157 6.98 22.11 -29.28
CA LYS A 157 6.91 20.80 -29.96
C LYS A 157 7.49 19.64 -29.15
N GLU A 158 8.51 19.89 -28.34
CA GLU A 158 9.12 18.88 -27.47
C GLU A 158 8.11 18.31 -26.47
N PHE A 159 7.39 19.19 -25.75
CA PHE A 159 6.35 18.77 -24.81
C PHE A 159 5.22 18.03 -25.52
N TRP A 160 4.74 18.55 -26.66
CA TRP A 160 3.66 17.90 -27.39
C TRP A 160 4.04 16.52 -27.93
N THR A 161 5.28 16.37 -28.41
CA THR A 161 5.82 15.08 -28.86
C THR A 161 5.92 14.11 -27.69
N TYR A 162 6.41 14.57 -26.53
CA TYR A 162 6.39 13.79 -25.30
C TYR A 162 4.97 13.35 -24.92
N PHE A 163 4.00 14.28 -24.93
CA PHE A 163 2.61 14.00 -24.56
C PHE A 163 1.98 12.97 -25.51
N LYS A 164 2.13 13.13 -26.83
CA LYS A 164 1.66 12.14 -27.81
C LYS A 164 2.25 10.76 -27.56
N THR A 165 3.57 10.70 -27.43
CA THR A 165 4.33 9.44 -27.34
C THR A 165 4.00 8.67 -26.07
N ASN A 166 3.93 9.37 -24.92
CA ASN A 166 3.81 8.74 -23.61
C ASN A 166 2.37 8.68 -23.10
N TRP A 167 1.49 9.59 -23.52
CA TRP A 167 0.13 9.70 -22.98
C TRP A 167 -0.94 9.34 -23.99
N LEU A 168 -0.99 9.99 -25.15
CA LEU A 168 -2.05 9.72 -26.13
C LEU A 168 -1.96 8.30 -26.71
N ASN A 169 -0.76 7.77 -26.91
CA ASN A 169 -0.57 6.37 -27.35
C ASN A 169 -1.15 5.34 -26.39
N CYS A 170 -1.37 5.70 -25.12
CA CYS A 170 -1.97 4.82 -24.11
C CYS A 170 -3.27 5.37 -23.53
N LYS A 171 -4.01 6.18 -24.30
CA LYS A 171 -5.23 6.87 -23.84
C LYS A 171 -6.32 5.93 -23.30
N SER A 172 -6.40 4.70 -23.79
CA SER A 172 -7.30 3.68 -23.26
C SER A 172 -7.08 3.39 -21.77
N MET A 173 -5.85 3.54 -21.29
CA MET A 173 -5.50 3.33 -19.89
C MET A 173 -5.91 4.49 -18.99
N TRP A 174 -6.32 5.68 -19.48
CA TRP A 174 -6.54 6.85 -18.62
C TRP A 174 -7.68 7.79 -19.00
N CYS A 175 -8.27 7.68 -20.19
CA CYS A 175 -9.41 8.51 -20.58
C CYS A 175 -10.73 7.96 -20.03
N ALA A 176 -11.51 8.81 -19.35
CA ALA A 176 -12.81 8.41 -18.82
C ALA A 176 -13.79 7.97 -19.91
N TYR A 177 -13.86 8.66 -21.06
CA TYR A 177 -14.78 8.29 -22.15
C TYR A 177 -14.52 6.89 -22.72
N ILE A 178 -13.25 6.45 -22.78
CA ILE A 178 -12.89 5.11 -23.30
C ILE A 178 -13.25 4.02 -22.28
N ARG A 179 -13.10 4.32 -20.99
CA ARG A 179 -13.34 3.37 -19.89
C ARG A 179 -14.81 3.06 -19.64
N GLY A 180 -15.74 3.81 -20.23
CA GLY A 180 -17.19 3.66 -19.99
C GLY A 180 -17.75 2.26 -20.27
N THR A 181 -17.01 1.41 -20.98
CA THR A 181 -17.39 0.01 -21.29
C THR A 181 -16.71 -1.02 -20.38
N ILE A 182 -15.89 -0.59 -19.43
CA ILE A 182 -15.09 -1.45 -18.55
C ILE A 182 -15.74 -1.51 -17.17
N PRO A 183 -15.88 -2.69 -16.54
CA PRO A 183 -16.52 -2.84 -15.22
C PRO A 183 -15.59 -2.41 -14.07
N HIS A 184 -15.12 -1.17 -14.08
CA HIS A 184 -14.17 -0.64 -13.08
C HIS A 184 -14.84 -0.20 -11.76
N LEU A 185 -16.16 -0.40 -11.59
CA LEU A 185 -16.92 -0.12 -10.36
C LEU A 185 -16.70 1.29 -9.78
N ASP A 186 -16.60 2.28 -10.67
CA ASP A 186 -16.29 3.68 -10.34
C ASP A 186 -14.91 3.90 -9.65
N ASN A 187 -14.01 2.90 -9.69
CA ASN A 187 -12.62 3.08 -9.27
C ASN A 187 -11.82 3.84 -10.34
N ASN A 188 -12.05 5.14 -10.38
CA ASN A 188 -11.33 6.08 -11.24
C ASN A 188 -10.01 6.56 -10.62
N THR A 189 -9.83 6.40 -9.30
CA THR A 189 -8.63 6.79 -8.56
C THR A 189 -8.21 5.72 -7.56
N ASN A 190 -6.95 5.81 -7.11
CA ASN A 190 -6.39 4.97 -6.04
C ASN A 190 -6.57 5.57 -4.64
N ASN A 191 -7.37 6.64 -4.50
CA ASN A 191 -7.51 7.38 -3.25
C ASN A 191 -7.98 6.50 -2.07
N ARG A 192 -8.64 5.37 -2.36
CA ARG A 192 -9.05 4.40 -1.36
C ARG A 192 -7.84 3.71 -0.69
N LEU A 193 -6.83 3.33 -1.48
CA LEU A 193 -5.57 2.79 -0.96
C LEU A 193 -4.86 3.83 -0.10
N GLU A 194 -4.71 5.05 -0.61
CA GLU A 194 -4.09 6.16 0.12
C GLU A 194 -4.81 6.51 1.42
N ALA A 195 -6.15 6.55 1.41
CA ALA A 195 -6.93 6.80 2.62
C ALA A 195 -6.77 5.67 3.64
N SER A 196 -6.86 4.41 3.21
CA SER A 196 -6.68 3.26 4.10
C SER A 196 -5.25 3.17 4.66
N TRP A 197 -4.23 3.51 3.88
CA TRP A 197 -2.87 3.62 4.39
C TRP A 197 -2.65 4.84 5.27
N GLY A 198 -3.31 5.96 5.00
CA GLY A 198 -3.29 7.13 5.88
C GLY A 198 -3.80 6.77 7.28
N ALA A 199 -4.90 6.01 7.36
CA ALA A 199 -5.39 5.45 8.61
C ALA A 199 -4.36 4.49 9.24
N ALA A 200 -3.84 3.52 8.48
CA ALA A 200 -2.86 2.56 8.98
C ALA A 200 -1.57 3.24 9.48
N LYS A 201 -1.09 4.29 8.81
CA LYS A 201 0.09 5.08 9.19
C LYS A 201 -0.14 5.99 10.41
N GLY A 202 -1.38 6.10 10.88
CA GLY A 202 -1.64 6.62 12.22
C GLY A 202 -1.19 5.69 13.34
N ILE A 203 -0.79 4.45 13.02
CA ILE A 203 -0.19 3.48 13.94
C ILE A 203 1.17 3.04 13.43
N LEU A 204 1.23 2.61 12.16
CA LEU A 204 2.45 2.17 11.50
C LEU A 204 3.39 3.35 11.34
N ASP A 205 4.60 3.21 11.84
CA ASP A 205 5.61 4.25 11.72
C ASP A 205 6.94 3.71 11.21
N ARG A 206 7.78 4.63 10.73
CA ARG A 206 9.05 4.32 10.09
C ARG A 206 10.12 3.73 11.03
N HIS A 207 9.89 3.72 12.33
CA HIS A 207 10.77 3.14 13.35
C HIS A 207 10.15 1.89 14.00
N MET A 208 8.92 1.52 13.60
CA MET A 208 8.25 0.33 14.10
C MET A 208 9.03 -0.95 13.76
N PRO A 209 9.28 -1.84 14.73
CA PRO A 209 9.80 -3.18 14.50
C PRO A 209 8.95 -3.98 13.51
N MET A 210 9.56 -4.91 12.77
CA MET A 210 8.88 -5.61 11.68
C MET A 210 7.77 -6.55 12.18
N ASP A 211 8.00 -7.23 13.29
CA ASP A 211 7.02 -8.07 13.98
C ASP A 211 5.80 -7.25 14.44
N GLU A 212 6.03 -6.10 15.08
CA GLU A 212 4.94 -5.17 15.43
C GLU A 212 4.19 -4.67 14.19
N CYS A 213 4.90 -4.30 13.13
CA CYS A 213 4.30 -3.88 11.86
C CYS A 213 3.41 -4.97 11.27
N VAL A 214 3.88 -6.22 11.27
CA VAL A 214 3.10 -7.38 10.80
C VAL A 214 1.88 -7.59 11.69
N ASP A 215 2.00 -7.49 13.01
CA ASP A 215 0.86 -7.61 13.93
C ASP A 215 -0.24 -6.59 13.62
N HIS A 216 0.13 -5.32 13.44
CA HIS A 216 -0.81 -4.24 13.08
C HIS A 216 -1.45 -4.46 11.72
N LEU A 217 -0.65 -4.87 10.73
CA LEU A 217 -1.17 -5.22 9.42
C LEU A 217 -2.12 -6.40 9.51
N LEU A 218 -1.79 -7.44 10.27
CA LEU A 218 -2.67 -8.59 10.47
C LEU A 218 -3.98 -8.19 11.14
N PHE A 219 -3.92 -7.36 12.20
CA PHE A 219 -5.09 -6.86 12.90
C PHE A 219 -6.00 -6.00 11.99
N SER A 220 -5.43 -4.96 11.36
CA SER A 220 -6.16 -4.07 10.45
C SER A 220 -6.71 -4.77 9.21
N SER A 221 -5.94 -5.74 8.68
CA SER A 221 -6.33 -6.53 7.52
C SER A 221 -7.21 -7.71 7.85
N ALA A 222 -7.46 -7.93 9.15
CA ALA A 222 -8.00 -9.18 9.60
C ALA A 222 -9.35 -9.43 8.93
N LYS A 223 -10.23 -8.41 8.88
CA LYS A 223 -11.66 -8.59 8.59
C LYS A 223 -12.28 -9.81 9.32
N ILE A 224 -11.63 -10.28 10.39
CA ILE A 224 -12.23 -11.00 11.52
C ILE A 224 -12.90 -9.98 12.44
N VAL A 225 -12.82 -8.69 12.11
CA VAL A 225 -13.28 -7.60 12.95
C VAL A 225 -13.88 -6.51 12.06
N THR A 226 -14.98 -5.88 12.48
CA THR A 226 -15.56 -4.70 11.82
C THR A 226 -14.57 -3.54 11.89
N ASN A 227 -14.66 -2.59 10.95
CA ASN A 227 -13.84 -1.36 10.99
C ASN A 227 -13.98 -0.66 12.35
N ASP A 228 -15.19 -0.57 12.89
CA ASP A 228 -15.46 0.02 14.20
C ASP A 228 -14.64 -0.65 15.32
N ALA A 229 -14.55 -1.98 15.32
CA ALA A 229 -13.78 -2.68 16.34
C ALA A 229 -12.27 -2.64 16.08
N CYS A 230 -11.83 -2.52 14.83
CA CYS A 230 -10.45 -2.16 14.54
C CYS A 230 -10.10 -0.80 15.16
N ASP A 231 -10.91 0.23 14.90
CA ASP A 231 -10.70 1.59 15.40
C ASP A 231 -10.64 1.64 16.94
N LEU A 232 -11.54 0.91 17.62
CA LEU A 232 -11.59 0.83 19.08
C LEU A 232 -10.34 0.19 19.69
N VAL A 233 -9.85 -0.91 19.10
CA VAL A 233 -8.64 -1.61 19.59
C VAL A 233 -7.38 -0.83 19.24
N GLU A 234 -7.36 -0.18 18.08
CA GLU A 234 -6.31 0.73 17.66
C GLU A 234 -6.13 1.89 18.65
N GLU A 235 -7.21 2.47 19.15
CA GLU A 235 -7.15 3.48 20.22
C GLU A 235 -6.53 2.92 21.52
N GLN A 236 -6.87 1.67 21.88
CA GLN A 236 -6.25 1.01 23.04
C GLN A 236 -4.75 0.82 22.83
N TYR A 237 -4.32 0.38 21.65
CA TYR A 237 -2.91 0.18 21.35
C TYR A 237 -2.13 1.49 21.35
N ARG A 238 -2.66 2.56 20.73
CA ARG A 238 -2.02 3.88 20.76
C ARG A 238 -1.82 4.38 22.17
N THR A 239 -2.83 4.19 23.03
CA THR A 239 -2.73 4.56 24.44
C THR A 239 -1.63 3.77 25.15
N LEU A 240 -1.45 2.49 24.84
CA LEU A 240 -0.36 1.66 25.37
C LEU A 240 1.02 2.14 24.89
N ALA A 241 1.14 2.48 23.60
CA ALA A 241 2.40 2.90 22.98
C ALA A 241 2.84 4.32 23.41
N ASP A 242 1.94 5.10 24.02
CA ASP A 242 2.26 6.42 24.55
C ASP A 242 3.24 6.31 25.73
N VAL A 243 4.32 7.11 25.70
CA VAL A 243 5.37 7.12 26.74
C VAL A 243 4.84 7.44 28.14
N SER A 244 3.65 8.02 28.23
CA SER A 244 3.00 8.37 29.47
C SER A 244 2.14 7.23 30.05
N TYR A 245 1.98 6.12 29.32
CA TYR A 245 1.31 4.93 29.83
C TYR A 245 2.20 4.18 30.81
N ASP A 246 1.81 4.17 32.07
CA ASP A 246 2.62 3.63 33.17
C ASP A 246 1.76 2.76 34.08
N CYS A 247 1.85 1.45 33.85
CA CYS A 247 1.24 0.41 34.65
C CYS A 247 2.30 -0.57 35.13
N GLU A 248 2.16 -1.06 36.36
CA GLU A 248 2.98 -2.15 36.90
C GLU A 248 2.16 -3.44 36.90
N ALA A 249 2.70 -4.50 36.30
CA ALA A 249 2.10 -5.83 36.30
C ALA A 249 2.77 -6.73 37.35
N SER A 250 1.96 -7.42 38.16
CA SER A 250 2.41 -8.40 39.14
C SER A 250 1.64 -9.71 38.98
N SER A 251 2.35 -10.85 39.00
CA SER A 251 1.72 -12.16 38.90
C SER A 251 0.99 -12.51 40.19
N ILE A 252 -0.30 -12.86 40.10
CA ILE A 252 -1.11 -13.32 41.23
C ILE A 252 -1.11 -14.85 41.28
N SER A 253 -1.31 -15.48 40.12
CA SER A 253 -1.32 -16.93 39.92
C SER A 253 -0.98 -17.25 38.46
N SER A 254 -0.82 -18.53 38.12
CA SER A 254 -0.48 -18.93 36.75
C SER A 254 -1.50 -18.37 35.75
N GLY A 255 -1.03 -17.48 34.86
CA GLY A 255 -1.85 -16.85 33.82
C GLY A 255 -2.59 -15.58 34.26
N CYS A 256 -2.64 -15.25 35.56
CA CYS A 256 -3.39 -14.11 36.09
C CYS A 256 -2.47 -13.04 36.70
N TYR A 257 -2.70 -11.79 36.30
CA TYR A 257 -1.88 -10.63 36.64
C TYR A 257 -2.72 -9.50 37.22
N ALA A 258 -2.20 -8.84 38.26
CA ALA A 258 -2.72 -7.57 38.75
C ALA A 258 -1.92 -6.44 38.10
N LEU A 259 -2.62 -5.56 37.40
CA LEU A 259 -2.08 -4.30 36.88
C LEU A 259 -2.46 -3.15 37.81
N ILE A 260 -1.51 -2.28 38.12
CA ILE A 260 -1.77 -1.04 38.86
C ILE A 260 -1.30 0.15 38.02
N SER A 261 -2.21 1.06 37.68
CA SER A 261 -1.84 2.32 37.04
C SER A 261 -1.12 3.21 38.04
N ARG A 262 0.13 3.61 37.76
CA ARG A 262 0.87 4.49 38.68
C ARG A 262 0.23 5.87 38.80
N LYS A 263 -0.41 6.34 37.73
CA LYS A 263 -1.08 7.64 37.63
C LYS A 263 -2.43 7.66 38.36
N SER A 264 -3.35 6.75 38.01
CA SER A 264 -4.70 6.77 38.59
C SER A 264 -4.86 5.93 39.85
N LYS A 265 -3.86 5.11 40.20
CA LYS A 265 -3.91 4.09 41.26
C LYS A 265 -5.00 3.04 41.10
N GLN A 266 -5.68 3.03 39.94
CA GLN A 266 -6.66 2.00 39.62
C GLN A 266 -5.98 0.66 39.39
N GLN A 267 -6.68 -0.40 39.77
CA GLN A 267 -6.20 -1.77 39.69
C GLN A 267 -7.07 -2.56 38.71
N TYR A 268 -6.42 -3.44 37.97
CA TYR A 268 -7.04 -4.27 36.95
C TYR A 268 -6.56 -5.71 37.08
N ALA A 269 -7.48 -6.66 36.99
CA ALA A 269 -7.13 -8.07 36.84
C ALA A 269 -7.07 -8.42 35.36
N VAL A 270 -6.00 -9.10 34.94
CA VAL A 270 -5.77 -9.56 33.57
C VAL A 270 -5.54 -11.07 33.60
N ASP A 271 -6.33 -11.82 32.83
CA ASP A 271 -6.11 -13.25 32.58
C ASP A 271 -5.57 -13.43 31.17
N THR A 272 -4.33 -13.89 31.07
CA THR A 272 -3.63 -14.13 29.80
C THR A 272 -3.98 -15.46 29.14
N THR A 273 -4.62 -16.38 29.88
CA THR A 273 -5.11 -17.66 29.36
C THR A 273 -6.35 -17.43 28.51
N THR A 274 -7.25 -16.58 29.00
CA THR A 274 -8.49 -16.21 28.30
C THR A 274 -8.41 -14.86 27.58
N ASN A 275 -7.30 -14.13 27.71
CA ASN A 275 -7.12 -12.76 27.22
C ASN A 275 -8.20 -11.79 27.70
N THR A 276 -8.63 -11.92 28.95
CA THR A 276 -9.70 -11.08 29.54
C THR A 276 -9.13 -10.07 30.53
N CYS A 277 -9.88 -8.99 30.75
CA CYS A 277 -9.53 -7.95 31.71
C CYS A 277 -10.75 -7.42 32.46
N SER A 278 -10.56 -7.01 33.72
CA SER A 278 -11.59 -6.39 34.55
C SER A 278 -11.86 -4.91 34.22
N CYS A 279 -11.22 -4.31 33.22
CA CYS A 279 -11.44 -2.91 32.87
C CYS A 279 -12.74 -2.71 32.08
N ASP A 280 -13.35 -1.54 32.22
CA ASP A 280 -14.63 -1.20 31.59
C ASP A 280 -14.65 -1.46 30.09
N PHE A 281 -13.58 -1.10 29.38
CA PHE A 281 -13.47 -1.34 27.93
C PHE A 281 -13.66 -2.83 27.59
N HIS A 282 -12.94 -3.73 28.27
CA HIS A 282 -13.07 -5.15 27.98
C HIS A 282 -14.43 -5.70 28.44
N GLN A 283 -14.92 -5.26 29.61
CA GLN A 283 -16.20 -5.73 30.14
C GLN A 283 -17.41 -5.28 29.28
N THR A 284 -17.31 -4.14 28.61
CA THR A 284 -18.43 -3.55 27.83
C THR A 284 -18.30 -3.81 26.33
N VAL A 285 -17.09 -3.75 25.78
CA VAL A 285 -16.81 -3.90 24.34
C VAL A 285 -16.36 -5.32 23.99
N LEU A 286 -15.87 -6.10 24.97
CA LEU A 286 -15.37 -7.47 24.82
C LEU A 286 -14.16 -7.60 23.89
N LEU A 287 -13.55 -6.48 23.51
CA LEU A 287 -12.35 -6.45 22.68
C LEU A 287 -11.07 -6.46 23.53
N PRO A 288 -9.92 -6.84 22.94
CA PRO A 288 -8.64 -6.74 23.60
C PRO A 288 -8.34 -5.31 24.04
N CYS A 289 -8.02 -5.12 25.32
CA CYS A 289 -7.71 -3.81 25.88
C CYS A 289 -6.20 -3.61 26.06
N ARG A 290 -5.80 -2.35 26.25
CA ARG A 290 -4.41 -1.96 26.54
C ARG A 290 -3.76 -2.72 27.71
N HIS A 291 -4.54 -3.10 28.72
CA HIS A 291 -4.04 -3.86 29.87
C HIS A 291 -3.65 -5.30 29.49
N VAL A 292 -4.48 -5.98 28.70
CA VAL A 292 -4.16 -7.32 28.18
C VAL A 292 -2.91 -7.25 27.30
N MET A 293 -2.86 -6.27 26.39
CA MET A 293 -1.72 -6.04 25.51
C MET A 293 -0.43 -5.75 26.28
N HIS A 294 -0.48 -4.92 27.33
CA HIS A 294 0.66 -4.60 28.19
C HIS A 294 1.26 -5.85 28.86
N VAL A 295 0.41 -6.69 29.45
CA VAL A 295 0.87 -7.96 30.06
C VAL A 295 1.45 -8.88 28.99
N ARG A 296 0.78 -9.00 27.84
CA ARG A 296 1.26 -9.85 26.74
C ARG A 296 2.63 -9.40 26.23
N GLN A 297 2.84 -8.11 26.03
CA GLN A 297 4.13 -7.56 25.56
C GLN A 297 5.26 -7.83 26.56
N THR A 298 4.95 -7.82 27.86
CA THR A 298 5.93 -8.06 28.93
C THR A 298 6.26 -9.53 29.12
N ILE A 299 5.25 -10.41 29.05
CA ILE A 299 5.37 -11.84 29.41
C ILE A 299 5.61 -12.74 28.20
N PHE A 300 5.04 -12.39 27.04
CA PHE A 300 5.13 -13.16 25.80
C PHE A 300 5.74 -12.31 24.67
N PRO A 301 7.01 -11.88 24.78
CA PRO A 301 7.63 -10.97 23.82
C PRO A 301 7.73 -11.55 22.40
N THR A 302 7.57 -12.86 22.23
CA THR A 302 7.59 -13.54 20.91
C THR A 302 6.19 -13.77 20.33
N LYS A 303 5.12 -13.38 21.03
CA LYS A 303 3.74 -13.51 20.56
C LYS A 303 3.20 -12.16 20.14
N SER A 304 2.21 -12.19 19.26
CA SER A 304 1.49 -10.99 18.85
C SER A 304 0.93 -10.24 20.06
N VAL A 305 1.18 -8.93 20.12
CA VAL A 305 0.70 -8.06 21.22
C VAL A 305 -0.83 -8.05 21.26
N ILE A 306 -1.47 -8.05 20.09
CA ILE A 306 -2.92 -8.10 19.96
C ILE A 306 -3.38 -9.58 19.92
N PRO A 307 -4.17 -10.06 20.89
CA PRO A 307 -4.72 -11.42 20.88
C PRO A 307 -5.85 -11.55 19.86
N LEU A 308 -5.51 -11.73 18.58
CA LEU A 308 -6.47 -11.89 17.49
C LEU A 308 -7.45 -13.05 17.73
N GLU A 309 -6.96 -14.11 18.38
CA GLU A 309 -7.71 -15.30 18.76
C GLU A 309 -8.83 -15.03 19.78
N ALA A 310 -8.76 -13.93 20.52
CA ALA A 310 -9.69 -13.59 21.59
C ALA A 310 -10.81 -12.64 21.16
N ILE A 311 -10.88 -12.28 19.86
CA ILE A 311 -11.88 -11.36 19.36
C ILE A 311 -13.24 -12.08 19.21
N PRO A 312 -14.32 -11.59 19.86
CA PRO A 312 -15.63 -12.24 19.76
C PRO A 312 -16.21 -12.25 18.34
N SER A 313 -16.94 -13.32 18.01
CA SER A 313 -17.56 -13.51 16.68
C SER A 313 -18.51 -12.38 16.27
N ARG A 314 -19.14 -11.68 17.23
CA ARG A 314 -19.97 -10.48 16.98
C ARG A 314 -19.21 -9.40 16.20
N TRP A 315 -17.96 -9.17 16.57
CA TRP A 315 -17.13 -8.19 15.89
C TRP A 315 -16.65 -8.75 14.57
N SER A 316 -16.82 -10.05 14.32
CA SER A 316 -16.40 -10.72 13.11
C SER A 316 -17.31 -10.54 11.93
N ILE A 317 -16.67 -10.26 10.80
CA ILE A 317 -17.28 -10.26 9.47
C ILE A 317 -17.20 -11.67 8.85
N VAL A 318 -16.77 -12.67 9.63
CA VAL A 318 -16.80 -14.08 9.26
C VAL A 318 -18.22 -14.59 9.45
N ASP A 319 -19.04 -14.53 8.39
CA ASP A 319 -20.30 -15.31 8.37
C ASP A 319 -19.98 -16.80 8.69
N GLU A 320 -20.69 -17.39 9.65
CA GLU A 320 -20.70 -18.85 9.92
C GLU A 320 -21.35 -19.63 8.75
N ASP A 321 -22.09 -18.93 7.87
CA ASP A 321 -22.84 -19.50 6.75
C ASP A 321 -21.97 -19.74 5.50
N THR A 322 -21.03 -20.69 5.58
CA THR A 322 -20.61 -21.43 4.37
C THR A 322 -20.59 -22.92 4.68
N GLU A 323 -21.78 -23.53 4.69
CA GLU A 323 -21.95 -24.84 4.06
C GLU A 323 -21.61 -24.68 2.57
N ASP A 324 -20.33 -24.88 2.20
CA ASP A 324 -19.96 -25.21 0.82
C ASP A 324 -18.59 -25.89 0.82
N MET A 325 -18.60 -27.07 0.24
CA MET A 325 -17.67 -28.20 0.33
C MET A 325 -16.19 -27.91 0.02
N ASP A 326 -15.33 -28.70 0.66
CA ASP A 326 -13.93 -29.03 0.32
C ASP A 326 -12.85 -27.97 0.54
N PHE A 327 -12.86 -27.30 1.70
CA PHE A 327 -11.62 -26.72 2.22
C PHE A 327 -11.51 -26.96 3.72
N GLU A 328 -10.55 -27.81 4.12
CA GLU A 328 -10.15 -27.91 5.52
C GLU A 328 -9.80 -26.50 6.02
N PRO A 329 -10.34 -26.05 7.16
CA PRO A 329 -9.91 -24.82 7.79
C PRO A 329 -8.52 -25.03 8.39
N SER A 330 -7.48 -25.10 7.54
CA SER A 330 -6.11 -24.89 7.99
C SER A 330 -6.01 -23.41 8.38
N GLY A 331 -6.29 -23.17 9.65
CA GLY A 331 -6.43 -21.87 10.28
C GLY A 331 -5.16 -21.02 10.24
N GLY A 332 -5.39 -19.71 10.37
CA GLY A 332 -4.33 -18.71 10.54
C GLY A 332 -3.96 -17.94 9.27
N TYR A 333 -3.61 -16.67 9.46
CA TYR A 333 -2.95 -15.87 8.44
C TYR A 333 -1.63 -16.53 8.07
N VAL A 334 -1.44 -16.81 6.79
CA VAL A 334 -0.18 -17.37 6.31
C VAL A 334 0.79 -16.22 6.06
N VAL A 335 1.73 -16.03 6.99
CA VAL A 335 2.94 -15.25 6.71
C VAL A 335 3.86 -16.16 5.90
N SER A 336 3.81 -16.02 4.58
CA SER A 336 4.74 -16.71 3.69
C SER A 336 5.99 -15.86 3.49
N MET A 337 7.11 -16.27 4.08
CA MET A 337 8.41 -15.80 3.64
C MET A 337 8.63 -16.38 2.23
N LEU A 338 8.64 -15.52 1.21
CA LEU A 338 8.95 -15.96 -0.14
C LEU A 338 10.46 -16.20 -0.20
N ASP A 339 10.85 -17.42 -0.58
CA ASP A 339 12.25 -17.79 -0.72
C ASP A 339 12.98 -16.79 -1.62
N LYS A 340 14.19 -16.45 -1.20
CA LYS A 340 15.10 -15.63 -2.00
C LYS A 340 15.36 -16.40 -3.31
N SER A 341 14.99 -15.80 -4.44
CA SER A 341 15.71 -16.06 -5.69
C SER A 341 17.20 -15.97 -5.39
N PRO A 342 18.07 -16.84 -5.95
CA PRO A 342 19.50 -16.83 -5.62
C PRO A 342 20.03 -15.41 -5.78
N VAL A 343 20.37 -14.80 -4.65
CA VAL A 343 20.77 -13.40 -4.57
C VAL A 343 22.15 -13.32 -5.21
N ASN A 344 22.21 -12.87 -6.45
CA ASN A 344 23.38 -12.12 -6.86
C ASN A 344 23.38 -10.89 -5.94
N ARG A 345 24.25 -10.88 -4.92
CA ARG A 345 24.33 -9.77 -3.97
C ARG A 345 24.54 -8.49 -4.77
N GLY A 346 23.46 -7.71 -4.90
CA GLY A 346 23.54 -6.36 -5.42
C GLY A 346 24.57 -5.61 -4.59
N LEU A 347 25.49 -4.91 -5.26
CA LEU A 347 26.57 -4.18 -4.61
C LEU A 347 25.97 -3.21 -3.57
N GLY A 348 26.48 -3.21 -2.35
CA GLY A 348 26.07 -2.26 -1.32
C GLY A 348 26.35 -0.81 -1.75
N HIS A 349 25.70 0.18 -1.14
CA HIS A 349 25.89 1.59 -1.51
C HIS A 349 27.37 2.01 -1.52
N ASN A 350 28.13 1.63 -0.49
CA ASN A 350 29.58 1.90 -0.43
C ASN A 350 30.36 1.14 -1.51
N GLN A 351 29.96 -0.10 -1.81
CA GLN A 351 30.60 -0.90 -2.86
C GLN A 351 30.36 -0.28 -4.25
N LYS A 352 29.12 0.13 -4.54
CA LYS A 352 28.76 0.87 -5.77
C LYS A 352 29.56 2.16 -5.88
N TYR A 353 29.67 2.92 -4.78
CA TYR A 353 30.45 4.16 -4.76
C TYR A 353 31.92 3.90 -5.07
N HIS A 354 32.56 2.96 -4.39
CA HIS A 354 33.98 2.63 -4.62
C HIS A 354 34.24 2.09 -6.03
N ASP A 355 33.39 1.19 -6.52
CA ASP A 355 33.56 0.56 -7.83
C ASP A 355 33.40 1.60 -8.96
N VAL A 356 32.39 2.48 -8.86
CA VAL A 356 32.17 3.56 -9.85
C VAL A 356 33.24 4.64 -9.72
N PHE A 357 33.62 5.02 -8.50
CA PHE A 357 34.66 6.03 -8.27
C PHE A 357 36.01 5.60 -8.86
N ALA A 358 36.39 4.32 -8.71
CA ALA A 358 37.61 3.78 -9.31
C ALA A 358 37.59 3.85 -10.85
N VAL A 359 36.43 3.65 -11.48
CA VAL A 359 36.28 3.80 -12.94
C VAL A 359 36.36 5.27 -13.35
N CYS A 360 35.65 6.16 -12.65
CA CYS A 360 35.68 7.59 -12.92
C CYS A 360 37.07 8.20 -12.73
N GLN A 361 37.83 7.74 -11.73
CA GLN A 361 39.20 8.19 -11.50
C GLN A 361 40.13 7.81 -12.66
N ARG A 362 40.05 6.57 -13.15
CA ARG A 362 40.82 6.13 -14.34
C ARG A 362 40.44 6.91 -15.59
N LEU A 363 39.16 7.24 -15.78
CA LEU A 363 38.72 8.09 -16.88
C LEU A 363 39.28 9.51 -16.76
N ALA A 364 39.27 10.08 -15.55
CA ALA A 364 39.83 11.40 -15.29
C ALA A 364 41.35 11.44 -15.55
N GLU A 365 42.09 10.40 -15.18
CA GLU A 365 43.52 10.26 -15.47
C GLU A 365 43.78 10.20 -16.98
N VAL A 366 43.05 9.36 -17.73
CA VAL A 366 43.16 9.26 -19.19
C VAL A 366 42.82 10.58 -19.89
N VAL A 367 41.84 11.32 -19.38
CA VAL A 367 41.47 12.63 -19.91
C VAL A 367 42.51 13.69 -19.57
N ALA A 368 43.08 13.68 -18.38
CA ALA A 368 44.11 14.62 -17.96
C ALA A 368 45.44 14.42 -18.71
N ASP A 369 45.73 13.19 -19.13
CA ASP A 369 46.91 12.86 -19.96
C ASP A 369 46.76 13.29 -21.43
N LYS A 370 45.57 13.71 -21.86
CA LYS A 370 45.38 14.28 -23.21
C LYS A 370 45.86 15.72 -23.27
N GLY A 371 46.77 15.99 -24.21
CA GLY A 371 47.29 17.33 -24.47
C GLY A 371 46.18 18.33 -24.82
N SER A 372 46.34 19.58 -24.40
CA SER A 372 45.32 20.64 -24.47
C SER A 372 44.78 20.96 -25.88
N SER A 373 45.41 20.45 -26.94
CA SER A 373 44.93 20.60 -28.32
C SER A 373 43.86 19.58 -28.72
N GLU A 374 43.65 18.51 -27.96
CA GLU A 374 42.65 17.46 -28.25
C GLU A 374 41.39 17.54 -27.37
N PHE A 375 41.36 18.43 -26.38
CA PHE A 375 40.27 18.52 -25.41
C PHE A 375 39.57 19.89 -25.49
N ASN A 376 38.53 19.99 -26.31
CA ASN A 376 37.61 21.13 -26.28
C ASN A 376 36.46 20.81 -25.31
N ALA A 377 36.40 21.55 -24.22
CA ALA A 377 35.42 21.40 -23.14
C ALA A 377 33.97 21.65 -23.57
#